data_AF-A0A0D0DI44-F1
#
_entry.id   AF-A0A0D0DI44-F1
#
_cell.length_a   1.000
_cell.length_b   1.000
_cell.length_c   1.000
_cell.angle_alpha   90.00
_cell.angle_beta   90.00
_cell.angle_gamma   90.00
#
_symmetry.space_group_name_H-M   'P 1'
#
loop_
_entity.id
_entity.type
_entity.pdbx_description
1 polymer ?
#
loop_
_entity_poly.entity_id
_entity_poly.type
_entity_poly.pdbx_seq_one_letter_code
_entity_poly.pdbx_strand_id
1 'polypeptide(L)'
;MPIGINPHNAQAPVYNHERFRAMRQPLVDNFNITHEQAAQRLTNIWQAQNLVERQEWDLQQEENDEANRLDQERRQQQEEECQHLLEEEQELTRQEEWKNNHNKFLPYNKVPMSSAIPKLPSALAVCKLKKGDYVKMYHFTNKGLAEAEASSHSLNDDAFALTKDDNSHHSFIPIAAAKAKETIIPDKDLMWAEIDEAPPLAPGHEGERMGQRACPIPPSVLNGP
;
A
#
# COMPACT_ATOMS: atom_id res chain seq x y z
N MET A 1 20.18 -44.39 2.54
CA MET A 1 21.04 -45.34 3.27
C MET A 1 20.47 -45.50 4.67
N PRO A 2 20.47 -46.69 5.30
CA PRO A 2 19.86 -46.82 6.61
C PRO A 2 20.62 -45.88 7.56
N ILE A 3 19.87 -45.12 8.35
CA ILE A 3 20.42 -44.28 9.42
C ILE A 3 20.99 -45.25 10.45
N GLY A 4 22.24 -45.65 10.22
CA GLY A 4 23.01 -46.47 11.15
C GLY A 4 23.17 -45.71 12.46
N ILE A 5 23.26 -46.45 13.55
CA ILE A 5 23.60 -45.89 14.86
C ILE A 5 24.96 -45.21 14.72
N ASN A 6 25.06 -43.92 15.07
CA ASN A 6 26.32 -43.18 15.07
C ASN A 6 27.36 -43.96 15.91
N PRO A 7 28.50 -44.40 15.33
CA PRO A 7 29.51 -45.19 16.03
C PRO A 7 30.17 -44.43 17.18
N HIS A 8 30.04 -43.09 17.21
CA HIS A 8 30.44 -42.28 18.36
C HIS A 8 29.58 -42.48 19.61
N ASN A 9 28.34 -42.93 19.43
CA ASN A 9 27.39 -43.19 20.51
C ASN A 9 27.34 -44.68 20.90
N ALA A 10 28.10 -45.53 20.22
CA ALA A 10 28.14 -46.96 20.52
C ALA A 10 28.94 -47.23 21.80
N GLN A 11 28.36 -48.01 22.71
CA GLN A 11 29.03 -48.46 23.93
C GLN A 11 29.51 -49.90 23.77
N ALA A 12 30.75 -50.16 24.20
CA ALA A 12 31.30 -51.51 24.22
C ALA A 12 30.43 -52.45 25.07
N PRO A 13 30.05 -53.64 24.56
CA PRO A 13 29.43 -54.66 25.39
C PRO A 13 30.35 -55.08 26.54
N VAL A 14 29.79 -55.26 27.74
CA VAL A 14 30.57 -55.73 28.90
C VAL A 14 30.85 -57.23 28.77
N TYR A 15 31.92 -57.57 28.05
CA TYR A 15 32.28 -58.96 27.74
C TYR A 15 32.69 -59.80 28.94
N ASN A 16 32.85 -59.23 30.14
CA ASN A 16 33.14 -59.99 31.36
C ASN A 16 31.89 -60.62 31.98
N HIS A 17 30.69 -60.18 31.59
CA HIS A 17 29.45 -60.69 32.15
C HIS A 17 29.22 -62.17 31.78
N GLU A 18 28.63 -62.95 32.69
CA GLU A 18 28.37 -64.39 32.51
C GLU A 18 27.59 -64.74 31.23
N ARG A 19 26.72 -63.84 30.72
CA ARG A 19 25.98 -64.01 29.46
C ARG A 19 26.90 -64.27 28.25
N PHE A 20 28.14 -63.77 28.29
CA PHE A 20 29.13 -63.96 27.24
C PHE A 20 30.08 -65.14 27.51
N ARG A 21 29.90 -65.90 28.60
CA ARG A 21 30.80 -67.00 28.95
C ARG A 21 30.90 -68.03 27.83
N ALA A 22 29.78 -68.41 27.24
CA ALA A 22 29.74 -69.34 26.10
C ALA A 22 30.59 -68.85 24.91
N MET A 23 30.59 -67.54 24.65
CA MET A 23 31.42 -66.92 23.61
C MET A 23 32.91 -66.89 23.98
N ARG A 24 33.23 -66.78 25.29
CA ARG A 24 34.61 -66.80 25.79
C ARG A 24 35.19 -68.22 25.89
N GLN A 25 34.37 -69.25 26.02
CA GLN A 25 34.82 -70.63 26.25
C GLN A 25 35.79 -71.13 25.17
N PRO A 26 35.52 -70.96 23.85
CA PRO A 26 36.46 -71.38 22.81
C PRO A 26 37.79 -70.63 22.86
N LEU A 27 37.79 -69.35 23.27
CA LEU A 27 39.00 -68.55 23.42
C LEU A 27 39.86 -69.05 24.60
N VAL A 28 39.20 -69.44 25.69
CA VAL A 28 39.87 -70.05 26.85
C VAL A 28 40.49 -71.39 26.46
N ASP A 29 39.72 -72.26 25.81
CA ASP A 29 40.17 -73.62 25.47
C ASP A 29 41.28 -73.62 24.40
N ASN A 30 41.17 -72.77 23.39
CA ASN A 30 42.13 -72.73 22.28
C ASN A 30 43.44 -72.00 22.62
N PHE A 31 43.38 -70.96 23.47
CA PHE A 31 44.55 -70.13 23.81
C PHE A 31 45.06 -70.36 25.23
N ASN A 32 44.40 -71.23 26.01
CA ASN A 32 44.73 -71.57 27.39
C ASN A 32 44.84 -70.32 28.30
N ILE A 33 43.92 -69.36 28.10
CA ILE A 33 43.85 -68.07 28.82
C ILE A 33 42.68 -68.02 29.81
N THR A 34 42.67 -67.06 30.74
CA THR A 34 41.52 -66.89 31.65
C THR A 34 40.31 -66.27 30.93
N HIS A 35 39.11 -66.48 31.47
CA HIS A 35 37.91 -65.82 30.95
C HIS A 35 38.01 -64.29 30.97
N GLU A 36 38.71 -63.71 31.95
CA GLU A 36 38.95 -62.27 32.02
C GLU A 36 39.84 -61.79 30.86
N GLN A 37 40.92 -62.53 30.57
CA GLN A 37 41.79 -62.25 29.42
C GLN A 37 41.05 -62.42 28.09
N ALA A 38 40.16 -63.42 27.97
CA ALA A 38 39.30 -63.60 26.81
C ALA A 38 38.32 -62.43 26.63
N ALA A 39 37.70 -61.95 27.72
CA ALA A 39 36.83 -60.77 27.70
C ALA A 39 37.59 -59.52 27.25
N GLN A 40 38.81 -59.32 27.76
CA GLN A 40 39.64 -58.18 27.36
C GLN A 40 39.99 -58.22 25.87
N ARG A 41 40.31 -59.40 25.32
CA ARG A 41 40.57 -59.55 23.88
C ARG A 41 39.35 -59.16 23.04
N LEU A 42 38.16 -59.59 23.44
CA LEU A 42 36.90 -59.20 22.76
C LEU A 42 36.64 -57.70 22.84
N THR A 43 36.88 -57.08 24.01
CA THR A 43 36.79 -55.62 24.17
C THR A 43 37.75 -54.90 23.22
N ASN A 44 39.02 -55.35 23.15
CA ASN A 44 40.02 -54.74 22.28
C ASN A 44 39.64 -54.87 20.80
N ILE A 45 39.11 -56.01 20.37
CA ILE A 45 38.63 -56.22 18.98
C ILE A 45 37.49 -55.26 18.68
N TRP A 46 36.51 -55.15 19.57
CA TRP A 46 35.39 -54.21 19.40
C TRP A 46 35.88 -52.76 19.33
N GLN A 47 36.82 -52.36 20.18
CA GLN A 47 37.38 -51.01 20.18
C GLN A 47 38.11 -50.70 18.87
N ALA A 48 38.88 -51.66 18.34
CA ALA A 48 39.57 -51.50 17.07
C ALA A 48 38.57 -51.33 15.91
N GLN A 49 37.51 -52.14 15.87
CA GLN A 49 36.46 -52.01 14.86
C GLN A 49 35.72 -50.67 14.97
N ASN A 50 35.28 -50.30 16.17
CA ASN A 50 34.56 -49.06 16.41
C ASN A 50 35.41 -47.82 16.07
N LEU A 51 36.73 -47.89 16.21
CA LEU A 51 37.63 -46.80 15.79
C LEU A 51 37.62 -46.61 14.27
N VAL A 52 37.65 -47.70 13.50
CA VAL A 52 37.57 -47.64 12.03
C VAL A 52 36.22 -47.10 11.60
N GLU A 53 35.12 -47.62 12.17
CA GLU A 53 33.77 -47.17 11.86
C GLU A 53 33.57 -45.68 12.18
N ARG A 54 34.18 -45.16 13.26
CA ARG A 54 34.18 -43.73 13.57
C ARG A 54 34.93 -42.90 12.52
N GLN A 55 36.10 -43.37 12.07
CA GLN A 55 36.87 -42.66 11.04
C GLN A 55 36.13 -42.62 9.71
N GLU A 56 35.52 -43.74 9.29
CA GLU A 56 34.70 -43.80 8.08
C GLU A 56 33.49 -42.89 8.19
N TRP A 57 32.84 -42.86 9.35
CA TRP A 57 31.72 -41.97 9.62
C TRP A 57 32.14 -40.50 9.52
N ASP A 58 33.25 -40.11 10.14
CA ASP A 58 33.75 -38.73 10.13
C ASP A 58 34.10 -38.27 8.70
N LEU A 59 34.72 -39.15 7.90
CA LEU A 59 34.98 -38.89 6.48
C LEU A 59 33.69 -38.70 5.69
N GLN A 60 32.68 -39.54 5.93
CA GLN A 60 31.39 -39.44 5.25
C GLN A 60 30.63 -38.17 5.67
N GLN A 61 30.75 -37.74 6.93
CA GLN A 61 30.15 -36.49 7.38
C GLN A 61 30.80 -35.29 6.69
N GLU A 62 32.14 -35.25 6.60
CA GLU A 62 32.82 -34.15 5.91
C GLU A 62 32.47 -34.08 4.43
N GLU A 63 32.43 -35.23 3.73
CA GLU A 63 32.01 -35.27 2.31
C GLU A 63 30.57 -34.77 2.13
N ASN A 64 29.66 -35.19 3.02
CA ASN A 64 28.28 -34.75 2.97
C ASN A 64 28.15 -33.24 3.28
N ASP A 65 28.92 -32.74 4.24
CA ASP A 65 28.95 -31.32 4.58
C ASP A 65 29.52 -30.49 3.44
N GLU A 66 30.59 -30.96 2.79
CA GLU A 66 31.16 -30.30 1.61
C GLU A 66 30.19 -30.28 0.43
N ALA A 67 29.55 -31.40 0.14
CA ALA A 67 28.52 -31.49 -0.91
C ALA A 67 27.34 -30.55 -0.63
N ASN A 68 26.92 -30.45 0.64
CA ASN A 68 25.85 -29.54 1.05
C ASN A 68 26.26 -28.07 0.92
N ARG A 69 27.50 -27.71 1.29
CA ARG A 69 28.05 -26.36 1.09
C ARG A 69 28.05 -25.97 -0.38
N LEU A 70 28.53 -26.87 -1.26
CA LEU A 70 28.58 -26.63 -2.70
C LEU A 70 27.17 -26.50 -3.32
N ASP A 71 26.21 -27.32 -2.91
CA ASP A 71 24.83 -27.19 -3.40
C ASP A 71 24.18 -25.88 -2.92
N GLN A 72 24.46 -25.46 -1.69
CA GLN A 72 23.98 -24.18 -1.16
C GLN A 72 24.56 -23.00 -1.96
N GLU A 73 25.87 -22.99 -2.21
CA GLU A 73 26.52 -21.94 -3.00
C GLU A 73 25.96 -21.88 -4.43
N ARG A 74 25.77 -23.05 -5.07
CA ARG A 74 25.17 -23.13 -6.41
C ARG A 74 23.74 -22.57 -6.43
N ARG A 75 22.94 -22.81 -5.40
CA ARG A 75 21.59 -22.24 -5.28
C ARG A 75 21.63 -20.72 -5.13
N GLN A 76 22.52 -20.21 -4.28
CA GLN A 76 22.68 -18.77 -4.07
C GLN A 76 23.08 -18.07 -5.38
N GLN A 77 24.07 -18.61 -6.10
CA GLN A 77 24.47 -18.07 -7.40
C GLN A 77 23.31 -18.06 -8.40
N GLN A 78 22.53 -19.14 -8.48
CA GLN A 78 21.36 -19.19 -9.36
C GLN A 78 20.28 -18.17 -8.97
N GLU A 79 20.05 -17.98 -7.67
CA GLU A 79 19.10 -16.99 -7.17
C GLU A 79 19.56 -15.56 -7.48
N GLU A 80 20.84 -15.26 -7.29
CA GLU A 80 21.44 -13.96 -7.62
C GLU A 80 21.38 -13.67 -9.13
N GLU A 81 21.72 -14.65 -9.97
CA GLU A 81 21.60 -14.52 -11.43
C GLU A 81 20.15 -14.28 -11.86
N CYS A 82 19.20 -15.02 -11.28
CA CYS A 82 17.77 -14.83 -11.55
C CYS A 82 17.28 -13.45 -11.10
N GLN A 83 17.74 -12.96 -9.95
CA GLN A 83 17.41 -11.62 -9.47
C GLN A 83 17.99 -10.53 -10.39
N HIS A 84 19.26 -10.68 -10.79
CA HIS A 84 19.91 -9.74 -11.70
C HIS A 84 19.19 -9.68 -13.06
N LEU A 85 18.81 -10.82 -13.64
CA LEU A 85 18.05 -10.87 -14.88
C LEU A 85 16.67 -10.22 -14.75
N LEU A 86 15.98 -10.44 -13.62
CA LEU A 86 14.69 -9.81 -13.37
C LEU A 86 14.80 -8.29 -13.23
N GLU A 87 15.84 -7.79 -12.55
CA GLU A 87 16.10 -6.36 -12.44
C GLU A 87 16.43 -5.73 -13.79
N GLU A 88 17.24 -6.41 -14.62
CA GLU A 88 17.55 -5.96 -15.98
C GLU A 88 16.29 -5.89 -16.86
N GLU A 89 15.43 -6.92 -16.82
CA GLU A 89 14.15 -6.94 -17.54
C GLU A 89 13.21 -5.82 -17.07
N GLN A 90 13.14 -5.57 -15.75
CA GLN A 90 12.34 -4.50 -15.19
C GLN A 90 12.86 -3.12 -15.63
N GLU A 91 14.17 -2.91 -15.67
CA GLU A 91 14.76 -1.65 -16.11
C GLU A 91 14.54 -1.41 -17.60
N LEU A 92 14.68 -2.45 -18.43
CA LEU A 92 14.35 -2.37 -19.87
C LEU A 92 12.88 -1.98 -20.07
N THR A 93 11.97 -2.57 -19.30
CA THR A 93 10.54 -2.24 -19.32
C THR A 93 10.31 -0.78 -18.93
N ARG A 94 10.92 -0.29 -17.84
CA ARG A 94 10.82 1.12 -17.44
C ARG A 94 11.34 2.08 -18.50
N GLN A 95 12.47 1.74 -19.12
CA GLN A 95 13.06 2.58 -20.14
C GLN A 95 12.20 2.64 -21.40
N GLU A 96 11.60 1.51 -21.79
CA GLU A 96 10.65 1.45 -22.90
C GLU A 96 9.36 2.22 -22.60
N GLU A 97 8.81 2.08 -21.39
CA GLU A 97 7.67 2.87 -20.93
C GLU A 97 7.96 4.38 -20.95
N TRP A 98 9.14 4.80 -20.49
CA TRP A 98 9.56 6.20 -20.50
C TRP A 98 9.68 6.75 -21.93
N LYS A 99 10.32 5.99 -22.84
CA LYS A 99 10.43 6.38 -24.27
C LYS A 99 9.05 6.50 -24.91
N ASN A 100 8.15 5.56 -24.65
CA ASN A 100 6.81 5.54 -25.25
C ASN A 100 5.86 6.58 -24.62
N ASN A 101 6.03 6.93 -23.35
CA ASN A 101 5.14 7.84 -22.60
C ASN A 101 5.81 9.16 -22.22
N HIS A 102 6.86 9.59 -22.93
CA HIS A 102 7.62 10.81 -22.62
C HIS A 102 6.73 12.05 -22.37
N ASN A 103 5.61 12.17 -23.10
CA ASN A 103 4.66 13.28 -22.94
C ASN A 103 3.82 13.22 -21.64
N LYS A 104 3.65 12.06 -21.01
CA LYS A 104 2.94 11.92 -19.72
C LYS A 104 3.82 12.26 -18.52
N PHE A 105 5.14 12.22 -18.69
CA PHE A 105 6.13 12.48 -17.63
C PHE A 105 6.71 13.91 -17.67
N LEU A 106 6.13 14.80 -18.48
CA LEU A 106 6.49 16.21 -18.44
C LEU A 106 6.14 16.79 -17.06
N PRO A 107 7.05 17.55 -16.42
CA PRO A 107 6.74 18.27 -15.19
C PRO A 107 5.51 19.14 -15.45
N TYR A 108 4.41 18.85 -14.76
CA TYR A 108 3.24 19.70 -14.80
C TYR A 108 3.66 21.08 -14.31
N ASN A 109 3.61 22.09 -15.18
CA ASN A 109 3.91 23.46 -14.79
C ASN A 109 2.92 23.81 -13.67
N LYS A 110 3.44 23.91 -12.44
CA LYS A 110 2.67 24.36 -11.28
C LYS A 110 2.41 25.86 -11.46
N VAL A 111 1.45 26.19 -12.32
CA VAL A 111 0.84 27.52 -12.29
C VAL A 111 0.27 27.67 -10.89
N PRO A 112 0.65 28.70 -10.12
CA PRO A 112 0.09 28.92 -8.80
C PRO A 112 -1.43 29.02 -8.94
N MET A 113 -2.17 28.05 -8.39
CA MET A 113 -3.60 28.21 -8.22
C MET A 113 -3.79 29.42 -7.32
N SER A 114 -4.38 30.49 -7.86
CA SER A 114 -4.73 31.68 -7.08
C SER A 114 -5.53 31.24 -5.86
N SER A 115 -5.00 31.49 -4.66
CA SER A 115 -5.63 31.16 -3.38
C SER A 115 -6.80 32.09 -3.02
N ALA A 116 -7.21 32.97 -3.95
CA ALA A 116 -8.34 33.85 -3.76
C ALA A 116 -9.64 33.03 -3.74
N ILE A 117 -10.36 33.10 -2.62
CA ILE A 117 -11.70 32.52 -2.47
C ILE A 117 -12.61 33.17 -3.54
N PRO A 118 -13.23 32.40 -4.44
CA PRO A 118 -14.12 32.96 -5.45
C PRO A 118 -15.31 33.64 -4.78
N LYS A 119 -15.54 34.92 -5.08
CA LYS A 119 -16.75 35.64 -4.65
C LYS A 119 -17.93 35.17 -5.48
N LEU A 120 -18.97 34.67 -4.81
CA LEU A 120 -20.16 34.14 -5.47
C LEU A 120 -21.17 35.26 -5.79
N PRO A 121 -21.79 35.24 -6.98
CA PRO A 121 -22.94 36.10 -7.30
C PRO A 121 -24.09 35.91 -6.31
N SER A 122 -24.97 36.91 -6.20
CA SER A 122 -26.13 36.83 -5.31
C SER A 122 -26.99 35.59 -5.61
N ALA A 123 -27.64 35.03 -4.60
CA ALA A 123 -28.51 33.86 -4.75
C ALA A 123 -29.62 34.08 -5.80
N LEU A 124 -30.10 35.31 -5.95
CA LEU A 124 -31.09 35.69 -6.95
C LEU A 124 -30.52 35.63 -8.38
N ALA A 125 -29.29 36.09 -8.58
CA ALA A 125 -28.59 35.98 -9.86
C ALA A 125 -28.37 34.50 -10.25
N VAL A 126 -27.93 33.67 -9.30
CA VAL A 126 -27.76 32.23 -9.51
C VAL A 126 -29.09 31.54 -9.85
N CYS A 127 -30.18 31.89 -9.16
CA CYS A 127 -31.51 31.32 -9.44
C CYS A 127 -32.03 31.68 -10.83
N LYS A 128 -31.79 32.91 -11.29
CA LYS A 128 -32.16 33.35 -12.65
C LYS A 128 -31.32 32.62 -13.71
N LEU A 129 -30.02 32.49 -13.51
CA LEU A 129 -29.15 31.70 -14.40
C LEU A 129 -29.63 30.25 -14.54
N LYS A 130 -30.00 29.59 -13.43
CA LYS A 130 -30.55 28.23 -13.45
C LYS A 130 -31.87 28.11 -14.23
N LYS A 131 -32.65 29.19 -14.32
CA LYS A 131 -33.89 29.26 -15.10
C LYS A 131 -33.66 29.66 -16.56
N GLY A 132 -32.43 30.02 -16.93
CA GLY A 132 -32.11 30.59 -18.26
C GLY A 132 -32.57 32.04 -18.44
N ASP A 133 -32.93 32.73 -17.34
CA ASP A 133 -33.32 34.13 -17.38
C ASP A 133 -32.12 35.05 -17.55
N TYR A 134 -32.31 36.18 -18.24
CA TYR A 134 -31.28 37.21 -18.34
C TYR A 134 -30.95 37.80 -16.96
N VAL A 135 -29.66 37.84 -16.64
CA VAL A 135 -29.11 38.48 -15.44
C VAL A 135 -28.21 39.62 -15.87
N LYS A 136 -28.50 40.82 -15.36
CA LYS A 136 -27.67 42.02 -15.62
C LYS A 136 -26.23 41.78 -15.14
N MET A 137 -25.27 42.26 -15.93
CA MET A 137 -23.83 42.08 -15.70
C MET A 137 -23.36 42.70 -14.38
N TYR A 138 -24.05 43.75 -13.90
CA TYR A 138 -23.77 44.39 -12.61
C TYR A 138 -23.60 43.37 -11.46
N HIS A 139 -24.39 42.30 -11.43
CA HIS A 139 -24.34 41.27 -10.38
C HIS A 139 -23.03 40.46 -10.33
N PHE A 140 -22.20 40.54 -11.37
CA PHE A 140 -20.92 39.85 -11.47
C PHE A 140 -19.72 40.80 -11.30
N THR A 141 -19.97 42.10 -11.16
CA THR A 141 -18.92 43.08 -10.86
C THR A 141 -18.45 42.95 -9.40
N ASN A 142 -17.23 43.38 -9.08
CA ASN A 142 -16.73 43.38 -7.69
C ASN A 142 -17.65 44.13 -6.73
N LYS A 143 -18.27 45.22 -7.21
CA LYS A 143 -19.24 46.01 -6.46
C LYS A 143 -20.55 45.24 -6.24
N GLY A 144 -21.12 44.66 -7.30
CA GLY A 144 -22.33 43.85 -7.20
C GLY A 144 -22.14 42.59 -6.34
N LEU A 145 -20.93 42.00 -6.34
CA LEU A 145 -20.56 40.88 -5.49
C LEU A 145 -20.44 41.30 -4.01
N ALA A 146 -19.84 42.45 -3.72
CA ALA A 146 -19.76 43.00 -2.35
C ALA A 146 -21.14 43.37 -1.79
N GLU A 147 -22.02 43.94 -2.62
CA GLU A 147 -23.41 44.25 -2.25
C GLU A 147 -24.24 42.98 -2.02
N ALA A 148 -24.01 41.94 -2.83
CA ALA A 148 -24.62 40.62 -2.63
C ALA A 148 -24.17 39.96 -1.32
N GLU A 149 -22.89 40.07 -0.96
CA GLU A 149 -22.35 39.57 0.29
C GLU A 149 -22.98 40.31 1.49
N ALA A 150 -23.07 41.64 1.43
CA ALA A 150 -23.68 42.46 2.48
C ALA A 150 -25.18 42.17 2.67
N SER A 151 -25.91 41.92 1.58
CA SER A 151 -27.36 41.64 1.61
C SER A 151 -27.71 40.21 2.02
N SER A 152 -26.77 39.26 1.92
CA SER A 152 -26.97 37.85 2.31
C SER A 152 -27.08 37.65 3.83
N HIS A 153 -26.64 38.62 4.64
CA HIS A 153 -26.79 38.59 6.11
C HIS A 153 -28.19 39.00 6.61
N SER A 154 -29.09 39.45 5.72
CA SER A 154 -30.48 39.81 6.03
C SER A 154 -31.45 38.73 5.50
N LEU A 155 -31.42 37.56 6.14
CA LEU A 155 -32.21 36.37 5.83
C LEU A 155 -33.56 36.37 6.58
N ASN A 156 -34.40 37.37 6.34
CA ASN A 156 -35.82 37.22 6.62
C ASN A 156 -36.64 37.85 5.50
N ASP A 157 -36.90 37.09 4.44
CA ASP A 157 -37.74 37.52 3.32
C ASP A 157 -39.21 37.73 3.75
N ASP A 158 -39.61 37.22 4.92
CA ASP A 158 -40.93 37.44 5.54
C ASP A 158 -41.00 38.74 6.37
N ALA A 159 -39.93 39.52 6.45
CA ALA A 159 -39.97 40.81 7.12
C ALA A 159 -40.52 41.91 6.20
N PHE A 160 -41.24 42.86 6.81
CA PHE A 160 -41.80 44.03 6.13
C PHE A 160 -40.93 45.26 6.37
N ALA A 161 -40.57 45.97 5.31
CA ALA A 161 -39.96 47.28 5.38
C ALA A 161 -41.05 48.36 5.45
N LEU A 162 -40.93 49.29 6.40
CA LEU A 162 -41.75 50.48 6.44
C LEU A 162 -41.23 51.49 5.43
N THR A 163 -42.03 51.82 4.43
CA THR A 163 -41.70 52.82 3.41
C THR A 163 -42.64 54.01 3.50
N LYS A 164 -42.15 55.19 3.11
CA LYS A 164 -42.92 56.43 3.09
C LYS A 164 -43.11 56.85 1.64
N ASP A 165 -44.34 57.12 1.21
CA ASP A 165 -44.61 57.68 -0.11
C ASP A 165 -44.40 59.21 -0.12
N ASP A 166 -44.37 59.81 -1.31
CA ASP A 166 -44.17 61.25 -1.51
C ASP A 166 -45.30 62.09 -0.87
N ASN A 167 -46.45 61.46 -0.58
CA ASN A 167 -47.60 62.05 0.11
C ASN A 167 -47.55 61.85 1.64
N SER A 168 -46.42 61.38 2.17
CA SER A 168 -46.16 61.15 3.59
C SER A 168 -46.98 60.03 4.25
N HIS A 169 -47.58 59.12 3.49
CA HIS A 169 -48.18 57.91 4.02
C HIS A 169 -47.14 56.81 4.23
N HIS A 170 -47.29 56.09 5.33
CA HIS A 170 -46.43 54.96 5.66
C HIS A 170 -47.08 53.66 5.23
N SER A 171 -46.39 52.87 4.41
CA SER A 171 -46.84 51.56 3.93
C SER A 171 -45.80 50.49 4.24
N PHE A 172 -46.26 49.33 4.68
CA PHE A 172 -45.42 48.14 4.84
C PHE A 172 -45.34 47.39 3.51
N ILE A 173 -44.13 47.23 2.99
CA ILE A 173 -43.89 46.38 1.82
C ILE A 173 -42.99 45.21 2.21
N PRO A 174 -43.16 44.02 1.63
CA PRO A 174 -42.21 42.93 1.84
C PRO A 174 -40.78 43.39 1.53
N ILE A 175 -39.80 42.99 2.33
CA ILE A 175 -38.38 43.34 2.10
C ILE A 175 -37.93 42.92 0.69
N ALA A 176 -38.44 41.80 0.17
CA ALA A 176 -38.21 41.37 -1.21
C ALA A 176 -38.63 42.41 -2.27
N ALA A 177 -39.73 43.13 -2.03
CA ALA A 177 -40.22 44.21 -2.90
C ALA A 177 -39.45 45.53 -2.68
N ALA A 178 -38.95 45.78 -1.46
CA ALA A 178 -38.10 46.94 -1.17
C ALA A 178 -36.70 46.80 -1.80
N LYS A 179 -36.10 45.60 -1.74
CA LYS A 179 -34.81 45.27 -2.38
C LYS A 179 -34.86 45.39 -3.90
N ALA A 180 -36.03 45.25 -4.53
CA ALA A 180 -36.20 45.48 -5.96
C ALA A 180 -36.01 46.96 -6.38
N LYS A 181 -35.99 47.90 -5.44
CA LYS A 181 -35.67 49.33 -5.67
C LYS A 181 -34.18 49.64 -5.48
N GLU A 182 -33.37 48.65 -5.12
CA GLU A 182 -31.92 48.80 -5.00
C GLU A 182 -31.34 49.13 -6.39
N THR A 183 -30.46 50.13 -6.43
CA THR A 183 -29.93 50.79 -7.62
C THR A 183 -29.11 49.85 -8.51
N ILE A 184 -29.79 48.99 -9.26
CA ILE A 184 -29.15 48.11 -10.24
C ILE A 184 -28.81 48.93 -11.49
N ILE A 185 -27.52 49.17 -11.71
CA ILE A 185 -27.01 49.84 -12.91
C ILE A 185 -27.34 48.97 -14.14
N PRO A 186 -27.98 49.52 -15.18
CA PRO A 186 -28.25 48.77 -16.40
C PRO A 186 -26.97 48.58 -17.22
N ASP A 187 -26.88 47.50 -17.99
CA ASP A 187 -25.63 47.10 -18.65
C ASP A 187 -25.07 48.15 -19.62
N LYS A 188 -25.94 48.94 -20.24
CA LYS A 188 -25.57 50.05 -21.14
C LYS A 188 -24.83 51.21 -20.43
N ASP A 189 -24.99 51.31 -19.12
CA ASP A 189 -24.43 52.39 -18.30
C ASP A 189 -23.25 51.87 -17.43
N LEU A 190 -22.83 50.60 -17.61
CA LEU A 190 -21.60 50.05 -17.00
C LEU A 190 -20.37 50.47 -17.80
N MET A 191 -19.28 50.82 -17.11
CA MET A 191 -18.00 51.08 -17.76
C MET A 191 -17.26 49.76 -18.02
N TRP A 192 -16.56 49.66 -19.16
CA TRP A 192 -15.76 48.47 -19.50
C TRP A 192 -14.77 48.06 -18.41
N ALA A 193 -14.19 49.03 -17.70
CA ALA A 193 -13.29 48.76 -16.58
C ALA A 193 -13.98 48.01 -15.43
N GLU A 194 -15.27 48.24 -15.19
CA GLU A 194 -16.05 47.54 -14.14
C GLU A 194 -16.43 46.12 -14.57
N ILE A 195 -16.51 45.87 -15.88
CA ILE A 195 -16.80 44.55 -16.46
C ILE A 195 -15.53 43.68 -16.47
N ASP A 196 -14.37 44.26 -16.77
CA ASP A 196 -13.09 43.56 -16.86
C ASP A 196 -12.46 43.23 -15.49
N GLU A 197 -13.01 43.80 -14.41
CA GLU A 197 -12.56 43.56 -13.03
C GLU A 197 -13.15 42.29 -12.40
N ALA A 198 -14.08 41.61 -13.08
CA ALA A 198 -14.79 40.46 -12.54
C ALA A 198 -13.81 39.29 -12.27
N PRO A 199 -13.82 38.69 -11.06
CA PRO A 199 -12.98 37.53 -10.79
C PRO A 199 -13.37 36.36 -11.71
N PRO A 200 -12.43 35.51 -12.12
CA PRO A 200 -12.75 34.33 -12.91
C PRO A 200 -13.75 33.46 -12.13
N LEU A 201 -14.96 33.32 -12.66
CA LEU A 201 -15.95 32.35 -12.19
C LEU A 201 -15.34 30.96 -12.32
N ALA A 202 -15.17 30.26 -11.20
CA ALA A 202 -14.67 28.89 -11.21
C ALA A 202 -15.57 28.02 -12.11
N PRO A 203 -15.00 27.28 -13.08
CA PRO A 203 -15.80 26.31 -13.85
C PRO A 203 -16.37 25.27 -12.88
N GLY A 204 -17.66 24.98 -13.03
CA GLY A 204 -18.37 23.99 -12.22
C GLY A 204 -17.64 22.65 -12.22
N HIS A 205 -17.45 22.09 -11.03
CA HIS A 205 -16.95 20.73 -10.81
C HIS A 205 -17.93 19.72 -11.43
N GLU A 206 -17.74 19.38 -12.71
CA GLU A 206 -18.31 18.19 -13.33
C GLU A 206 -17.16 17.27 -13.73
N GLY A 207 -16.80 16.31 -12.86
CA GLY A 207 -15.69 15.41 -13.17
C GLY A 207 -15.19 14.48 -12.07
N GLU A 208 -16.05 13.94 -11.20
CA GLU A 208 -15.67 12.83 -10.31
C GLU A 208 -16.52 11.59 -10.63
N ARG A 209 -16.21 10.94 -11.76
CA ARG A 209 -16.49 9.50 -11.94
C ARG A 209 -15.23 8.73 -11.55
N MET A 210 -15.09 8.52 -10.25
CA MET A 210 -14.18 7.54 -9.67
C MET A 210 -14.57 6.14 -10.16
N GLY A 211 -13.70 5.53 -10.97
CA GLY A 211 -13.74 4.12 -11.29
C GLY A 211 -13.42 3.32 -10.03
N GLN A 212 -14.46 2.78 -9.38
CA GLN A 212 -14.31 1.76 -8.35
C GLN A 212 -13.80 0.47 -9.03
N ARG A 213 -12.50 0.17 -8.86
CA ARG A 213 -12.00 -1.19 -9.05
C ARG A 213 -12.57 -2.03 -7.91
N ALA A 214 -13.43 -2.97 -8.27
CA ALA A 214 -13.91 -4.01 -7.38
C ALA A 214 -12.73 -4.84 -6.87
N CYS A 215 -12.58 -4.94 -5.55
CA CYS A 215 -11.76 -5.96 -4.92
C CYS A 215 -12.38 -7.35 -5.19
N PRO A 216 -11.60 -8.39 -5.52
CA PRO A 216 -12.15 -9.73 -5.64
C PRO A 216 -12.47 -10.30 -4.25
N ILE A 217 -13.72 -10.76 -4.11
CA ILE A 217 -14.25 -11.47 -2.93
C ILE A 217 -13.69 -12.91 -2.95
N PRO A 218 -13.19 -13.47 -1.84
CA PRO A 218 -12.81 -14.87 -1.76
C PRO A 218 -14.05 -15.79 -1.68
N PRO A 219 -14.08 -16.95 -2.37
CA PRO A 219 -15.22 -17.86 -2.32
C PRO A 219 -15.24 -18.62 -0.99
N SER A 220 -16.22 -18.29 -0.14
CA SER A 220 -16.68 -19.18 0.94
C SER A 220 -18.08 -19.67 0.57
N VAL A 221 -18.17 -20.86 -0.03
CA VAL A 221 -19.45 -21.56 -0.20
C VAL A 221 -19.54 -22.61 0.89
N LEU A 222 -20.36 -22.25 1.89
CA LEU A 222 -21.03 -23.14 2.81
C LEU A 222 -21.87 -24.14 1.99
N ASN A 223 -21.57 -25.43 2.13
CA ASN A 223 -22.48 -26.51 1.76
C ASN A 223 -23.10 -27.08 3.04
N GLY A 224 -24.43 -27.02 3.08
CA GLY A 224 -25.35 -27.69 4.01
C GLY A 224 -26.76 -27.29 3.56
N PRO A 225 -27.73 -28.21 3.49
CA PRO A 225 -28.00 -29.26 4.47
C PRO A 225 -27.65 -30.69 4.05
#